data_AF-A0A4P6XRX3-F1
#
_entry.id   AF-A0A4P6XRX3-F1
#
_cell.length_a   1.000
_cell.length_b   1.000
_cell.length_c   1.000
_cell.angle_alpha   90.00
_cell.angle_beta   90.00
_cell.angle_gamma   90.00
#
_symmetry.space_group_name_H-M   'P 1'
#
loop_
_entity.id
_entity.type
_entity.pdbx_description
1 polymer ?
#
loop_
_entity_poly.entity_id
_entity_poly.type
_entity_poly.pdbx_seq_one_letter_code
_entity_poly.pdbx_strand_id
1 'polypeptide(L)'
;MSKRRVDEDSDIDVSSTDESDVEVGATEEDMEEVINVDFDYFDLNPQVDFHATKTFLRQLFGDDALRFDISGLADLILTENAVGTTIKTDGQEGDPFALLSVIDLNAHSAKPSVRVVLDYILEKTKVNTEFNMVLKKLLNPAKTTKDLNKQLRVGLIISERMINMPVEVVPPMYKMLFEEMEKAEDAHEKYEFDYFLVISKIYKLVHANISTDEDEQKSKKKKVSMKDGKEEEFDYFHFEDVVLEKNARYHGQYEYTEKHQETDSRRVFTEYGIDPRLSVLLLTKDGLKKSVPEMEEQFPPF
;
A
#
# COMPACT_ATOMS: atom_id res chain seq x y z
N MET A 1 30.67 -40.33 -74.35
CA MET A 1 29.69 -41.27 -74.93
C MET A 1 29.71 -42.54 -74.11
N SER A 2 28.54 -43.04 -73.69
CA SER A 2 28.17 -44.46 -73.46
C SER A 2 29.01 -45.27 -72.43
N LYS A 3 28.47 -46.07 -71.50
CA LYS A 3 27.13 -46.63 -71.32
C LYS A 3 27.09 -47.33 -69.93
N ARG A 4 25.96 -47.23 -69.24
CA ARG A 4 25.55 -48.03 -68.06
C ARG A 4 25.32 -49.51 -68.43
N ARG A 5 25.46 -50.43 -67.45
CA ARG A 5 24.37 -51.19 -66.77
C ARG A 5 24.95 -52.35 -65.90
N VAL A 6 24.70 -52.44 -64.57
CA VAL A 6 23.55 -53.04 -63.80
C VAL A 6 23.91 -54.51 -63.40
N ASP A 7 23.85 -54.96 -62.14
CA ASP A 7 22.69 -55.32 -61.29
C ASP A 7 23.06 -55.59 -59.78
N GLU A 8 22.04 -55.40 -58.90
CA GLU A 8 21.58 -56.16 -57.69
C GLU A 8 22.58 -56.56 -56.57
N ASP A 9 22.31 -56.57 -55.26
CA ASP A 9 21.11 -56.47 -54.39
C ASP A 9 21.61 -56.28 -52.94
N SER A 10 20.92 -55.49 -52.10
CA SER A 10 20.43 -55.96 -50.79
C SER A 10 19.71 -54.83 -50.02
N ASP A 11 18.44 -55.10 -49.76
CA ASP A 11 17.44 -54.36 -49.01
C ASP A 11 17.92 -53.82 -47.65
N ILE A 12 17.47 -52.61 -47.30
CA ILE A 12 16.94 -52.26 -45.96
C ILE A 12 15.92 -51.13 -46.18
N ASP A 13 14.67 -51.49 -45.92
CA ASP A 13 13.49 -50.62 -45.84
C ASP A 13 13.37 -50.05 -44.44
N VAL A 14 13.21 -48.73 -44.32
CA VAL A 14 12.51 -48.09 -43.18
C VAL A 14 12.09 -46.67 -43.54
N SER A 15 10.91 -46.57 -44.16
CA SER A 15 9.79 -45.74 -43.72
C SER A 15 10.11 -44.42 -43.00
N SER A 16 10.04 -43.30 -43.73
CA SER A 16 9.84 -41.97 -43.17
C SER A 16 8.58 -41.39 -43.80
N THR A 17 7.47 -41.40 -43.06
CA THR A 17 6.38 -40.40 -43.01
C THR A 17 5.30 -40.98 -42.08
N ASP A 18 5.10 -40.39 -40.90
CA ASP A 18 3.75 -40.07 -40.45
C ASP A 18 3.79 -38.94 -39.41
N GLU A 19 3.13 -37.84 -39.74
CA GLU A 19 2.82 -36.73 -38.85
C GLU A 19 1.69 -37.19 -37.92
N SER A 20 1.99 -37.38 -36.64
CA SER A 20 0.95 -37.46 -35.62
C SER A 20 1.06 -36.23 -34.74
N ASP A 21 0.13 -35.29 -34.95
CA ASP A 21 -0.34 -34.32 -33.98
C ASP A 21 -0.51 -35.03 -32.62
N VAL A 22 0.44 -34.80 -31.72
CA VAL A 22 0.28 -35.17 -30.31
C VAL A 22 -0.47 -34.01 -29.68
N GLU A 23 -1.80 -34.09 -29.67
CA GLU A 23 -2.61 -33.40 -28.67
C GLU A 23 -2.11 -33.88 -27.30
N VAL A 24 -1.23 -33.09 -26.69
CA VAL A 24 -0.81 -33.31 -25.30
C VAL A 24 -2.01 -32.93 -24.43
N GLY A 25 -2.87 -33.92 -24.18
CA GLY A 25 -3.86 -33.84 -23.12
C GLY A 25 -3.11 -33.72 -21.81
N ALA A 26 -3.09 -32.51 -21.23
CA ALA A 26 -2.57 -32.28 -19.89
C ALA A 26 -3.31 -33.19 -18.91
N THR A 27 -2.56 -34.03 -18.20
CA THR A 27 -3.14 -34.89 -17.15
C THR A 27 -3.32 -34.06 -15.88
N GLU A 28 -4.28 -34.40 -15.02
CA GLU A 28 -4.49 -33.70 -13.73
C GLU A 28 -3.23 -33.71 -12.85
N GLU A 29 -2.32 -34.66 -13.06
CA GLU A 29 -1.01 -34.74 -12.38
C GLU A 29 0.00 -33.67 -12.87
N ASP A 30 -0.13 -33.17 -14.12
CA ASP A 30 0.73 -32.08 -14.64
C ASP A 30 0.30 -30.69 -14.14
N MET A 31 -0.90 -30.55 -13.58
CA MET A 31 -1.42 -29.29 -13.05
C MET A 31 -0.84 -28.93 -11.68
N GLU A 32 -0.22 -29.88 -10.96
CA GLU A 32 0.43 -29.63 -9.67
C GLU A 32 1.88 -29.13 -9.80
N GLU A 33 2.49 -29.18 -11.00
CA GLU A 33 3.85 -28.65 -11.23
C GLU A 33 3.87 -27.13 -11.46
N VAL A 34 2.76 -26.52 -11.87
CA VAL A 34 2.65 -25.06 -12.07
C VAL A 34 1.97 -24.42 -10.87
N ILE A 35 2.72 -23.64 -10.09
CA ILE A 35 2.17 -22.85 -8.98
C ILE A 35 1.43 -21.64 -9.58
N ASN A 36 0.10 -21.73 -9.64
CA ASN A 36 -0.76 -20.61 -9.98
C ASN A 36 -1.07 -19.81 -8.70
N VAL A 37 -0.84 -18.51 -8.75
CA VAL A 37 -1.19 -17.59 -7.67
C VAL A 37 -2.16 -16.58 -8.24
N ASP A 38 -3.41 -16.68 -7.83
CA ASP A 38 -4.47 -15.75 -8.22
C ASP A 38 -4.69 -14.72 -7.11
N PHE A 39 -4.84 -13.45 -7.52
CA PHE A 39 -5.14 -12.35 -6.62
C PHE A 39 -6.62 -12.00 -6.72
N ASP A 40 -7.42 -12.66 -5.88
CA ASP A 40 -8.86 -12.49 -5.87
C ASP A 40 -9.28 -11.37 -4.91
N TYR A 41 -10.23 -10.56 -5.37
CA TYR A 41 -10.77 -9.43 -4.61
C TYR A 41 -12.05 -9.85 -3.89
N PHE A 42 -12.10 -9.63 -2.58
CA PHE A 42 -13.25 -9.97 -1.74
C PHE A 42 -13.70 -8.78 -0.91
N ASP A 43 -15.00 -8.76 -0.61
CA ASP A 43 -15.58 -7.87 0.40
C ASP A 43 -14.96 -8.14 1.79
N LEU A 44 -15.05 -7.14 2.65
CA LEU A 44 -14.62 -7.23 4.05
C LEU A 44 -15.43 -8.30 4.80
N ASN A 45 -14.74 -9.28 5.40
CA ASN A 45 -15.35 -10.36 6.16
C ASN A 45 -15.00 -10.29 7.66
N PRO A 46 -15.93 -9.86 8.53
CA PRO A 46 -15.66 -9.70 9.96
C PRO A 46 -15.33 -11.00 10.69
N GLN A 47 -15.73 -12.16 10.15
CA GLN A 47 -15.48 -13.47 10.75
C GLN A 47 -14.06 -13.99 10.48
N VAL A 48 -13.40 -13.48 9.44
CA VAL A 48 -12.10 -13.96 8.96
C VAL A 48 -11.03 -12.86 9.13
N ASP A 49 -11.32 -11.65 8.65
CA ASP A 49 -10.30 -10.63 8.38
C ASP A 49 -9.82 -9.86 9.62
N PHE A 50 -10.45 -10.07 10.78
CA PHE A 50 -10.18 -9.28 11.99
C PHE A 50 -8.71 -9.33 12.41
N HIS A 51 -8.09 -10.52 12.38
CA HIS A 51 -6.72 -10.68 12.83
C HIS A 51 -5.71 -10.04 11.86
N ALA A 52 -5.89 -10.26 10.55
CA ALA A 52 -5.07 -9.64 9.52
C ALA A 52 -5.21 -8.11 9.50
N THR A 53 -6.44 -7.59 9.60
CA THR A 53 -6.72 -6.15 9.69
C THR A 53 -5.99 -5.50 10.86
N LYS A 54 -5.96 -6.15 12.03
CA LYS A 54 -5.20 -5.65 13.18
C LYS A 54 -3.69 -5.63 12.91
N THR A 55 -3.18 -6.63 12.21
CA THR A 55 -1.77 -6.69 11.82
C THR A 55 -1.42 -5.56 10.87
N PHE A 56 -2.24 -5.32 9.84
CA PHE A 56 -2.08 -4.19 8.93
C PHE A 56 -2.12 -2.84 9.64
N LEU A 57 -3.08 -2.62 10.55
CA LEU A 57 -3.14 -1.38 11.32
C LEU A 57 -1.91 -1.18 12.23
N ARG A 58 -1.39 -2.24 12.85
CA ARG A 58 -0.12 -2.15 13.61
C ARG A 58 1.03 -1.81 12.68
N GLN A 59 1.09 -2.44 11.51
CA GLN A 59 2.11 -2.18 10.51
C GLN A 59 2.05 -0.73 10.04
N LEU A 60 0.85 -0.17 9.84
CA LEU A 60 0.61 1.19 9.39
C LEU A 60 1.08 2.24 10.41
N PHE A 61 0.76 2.04 11.68
CA PHE A 61 1.15 2.97 12.76
C PHE A 61 2.56 2.73 13.30
N GLY A 62 3.26 1.69 12.85
CA GLY A 62 4.66 1.42 13.16
C GLY A 62 4.94 1.41 14.67
N ASP A 63 6.00 2.11 15.08
CA ASP A 63 6.43 2.17 16.49
C ASP A 63 5.37 2.81 17.41
N ASP A 64 4.50 3.67 16.87
CA ASP A 64 3.42 4.31 17.63
C ASP A 64 2.17 3.44 17.75
N ALA A 65 2.13 2.23 17.17
CA ALA A 65 0.96 1.36 17.13
C ALA A 65 0.32 1.09 18.50
N LEU A 66 1.14 1.02 19.57
CA LEU A 66 0.66 0.79 20.94
C LEU A 66 -0.18 1.94 21.52
N ARG A 67 -0.15 3.12 20.88
CA ARG A 67 -0.94 4.29 21.30
C ARG A 67 -2.39 4.19 20.86
N PHE A 68 -2.71 3.31 19.90
CA PHE A 68 -4.03 3.23 19.28
C PHE A 68 -4.80 2.00 19.76
N ASP A 69 -6.12 2.14 19.84
CA ASP A 69 -7.01 0.98 19.96
C ASP A 69 -7.16 0.30 18.60
N ILE A 70 -6.17 -0.53 18.27
CA ILE A 70 -6.11 -1.27 17.01
C ILE A 70 -7.31 -2.20 16.83
N SER A 71 -7.80 -2.80 17.93
CA SER A 71 -8.96 -3.71 17.84
C SER A 71 -10.22 -2.92 17.51
N GLY A 72 -10.46 -1.81 18.20
CA GLY A 72 -11.61 -0.95 17.92
C GLY A 72 -11.57 -0.24 16.56
N LEU A 73 -10.39 -0.08 15.96
CA LEU A 73 -10.26 0.35 14.56
C LEU A 73 -10.56 -0.79 13.58
N ALA A 74 -10.09 -2.01 13.85
CA ALA A 74 -10.39 -3.17 13.03
C ALA A 74 -11.90 -3.49 13.03
N ASP A 75 -12.55 -3.47 14.20
CA ASP A 75 -14.01 -3.63 14.30
C ASP A 75 -14.77 -2.56 13.51
N LEU A 76 -14.21 -1.34 13.44
CA LEU A 76 -14.81 -0.24 12.69
C LEU A 76 -14.70 -0.46 11.17
N ILE A 77 -13.55 -0.92 10.70
CA ILE A 77 -13.32 -1.26 9.29
C ILE A 77 -14.23 -2.42 8.88
N LEU A 78 -14.37 -3.43 9.75
CA LEU A 78 -15.15 -4.64 9.49
C LEU A 78 -16.61 -4.51 9.97
N THR A 79 -17.15 -3.30 10.03
CA THR A 79 -18.59 -3.11 10.32
C THR A 79 -19.42 -3.52 9.09
N GLU A 80 -20.61 -4.08 9.29
CA GLU A 80 -21.53 -4.38 8.18
C GLU A 80 -21.78 -3.16 7.29
N ASN A 81 -21.74 -3.35 5.98
CA ASN A 81 -21.83 -2.31 4.93
C ASN A 81 -20.68 -1.30 4.92
N ALA A 82 -19.54 -1.62 5.55
CA ALA A 82 -18.33 -0.86 5.34
C ALA A 82 -17.85 -1.01 3.89
N VAL A 83 -17.41 0.11 3.31
CA VAL A 83 -16.86 0.17 1.95
C VAL A 83 -15.37 -0.19 2.00
N GLY A 84 -14.97 -1.13 1.17
CA GLY A 84 -13.60 -1.62 1.14
C GLY A 84 -13.45 -3.03 0.57
N THR A 85 -12.22 -3.34 0.19
CA THR A 85 -11.85 -4.54 -0.53
C THR A 85 -10.61 -5.17 0.10
N THR A 86 -10.56 -6.49 0.09
CA THR A 86 -9.39 -7.29 0.47
C THR A 86 -8.89 -8.10 -0.71
N ILE A 87 -7.61 -8.49 -0.68
CA ILE A 87 -7.05 -9.44 -1.64
C ILE A 87 -6.66 -10.72 -0.91
N LYS A 88 -7.09 -11.86 -1.44
CA LYS A 88 -6.79 -13.19 -0.89
C LYS A 88 -6.36 -14.13 -2.02
N THR A 89 -5.47 -15.07 -1.71
CA THR A 89 -5.04 -16.12 -2.65
C THR A 89 -5.68 -17.48 -2.37
N ASP A 90 -6.11 -17.70 -1.12
CA ASP A 90 -6.60 -19.00 -0.64
C ASP A 90 -8.14 -19.02 -0.53
N GLY A 91 -8.81 -18.22 -1.38
CA GLY A 91 -10.25 -18.03 -1.37
C GLY A 91 -10.78 -17.16 -0.21
N GLN A 92 -12.11 -17.09 -0.09
CA GLN A 92 -12.79 -16.16 0.82
C GLN A 92 -12.51 -16.40 2.32
N GLU A 93 -12.22 -17.65 2.69
CA GLU A 93 -11.90 -18.06 4.07
C GLU A 93 -10.43 -17.82 4.45
N GLY A 94 -9.57 -17.50 3.48
CA GLY A 94 -8.17 -17.17 3.70
C GLY A 94 -7.95 -15.81 4.35
N ASP A 95 -6.75 -15.62 4.92
CA ASP A 95 -6.33 -14.33 5.44
C ASP A 95 -6.04 -13.35 4.29
N PRO A 96 -6.42 -12.07 4.42
CA PRO A 96 -6.12 -11.07 3.41
C PRO A 96 -4.64 -10.68 3.39
N PHE A 97 -4.09 -10.54 2.18
CA PHE A 97 -2.73 -10.03 1.91
C PHE A 97 -2.70 -8.53 1.61
N ALA A 98 -3.85 -7.95 1.27
CA ALA A 98 -4.04 -6.51 1.13
C ALA A 98 -5.43 -6.11 1.64
N LEU A 99 -5.53 -4.86 2.10
CA LEU A 99 -6.76 -4.24 2.60
C LEU A 99 -6.81 -2.78 2.14
N LEU A 100 -7.93 -2.39 1.52
CA LEU A 100 -8.27 -1.01 1.26
C LEU A 100 -9.66 -0.73 1.82
N SER A 101 -9.81 0.26 2.68
CA SER A 101 -11.12 0.64 3.22
C SER A 101 -11.19 2.13 3.53
N VAL A 102 -12.41 2.66 3.59
CA VAL A 102 -12.70 4.05 3.96
C VAL A 102 -13.58 4.14 5.20
N ILE A 103 -13.10 4.87 6.21
CA ILE A 103 -13.84 5.14 7.45
C ILE A 103 -14.43 6.55 7.40
N ASP A 104 -15.74 6.68 7.62
CA ASP A 104 -16.38 7.99 7.78
C ASP A 104 -15.97 8.65 9.12
N LEU A 105 -15.07 9.63 9.04
CA LEU A 105 -14.62 10.38 10.22
C LEU A 105 -15.72 11.26 10.80
N ASN A 106 -16.65 11.75 9.99
CA ASN A 106 -17.75 12.58 10.48
C ASN A 106 -18.70 11.76 11.36
N ALA A 107 -19.04 10.54 10.93
CA ALA A 107 -19.89 9.63 11.71
C ALA A 107 -19.19 9.03 12.93
N HIS A 108 -17.88 8.83 12.88
CA HIS A 108 -17.15 8.09 13.91
C HIS A 108 -16.15 8.90 14.74
N SER A 109 -16.06 10.21 14.54
CA SER A 109 -15.19 11.12 15.32
C SER A 109 -15.38 11.05 16.85
N ALA A 110 -16.57 10.65 17.32
CA ALA A 110 -16.86 10.48 18.74
C ALA A 110 -16.37 9.14 19.32
N LYS A 111 -16.05 8.14 18.48
CA LYS A 111 -15.52 6.85 18.95
C LYS A 111 -14.09 7.07 19.49
N PRO A 112 -13.75 6.54 20.68
CA PRO A 112 -12.42 6.71 21.28
C PRO A 112 -11.28 6.25 20.35
N SER A 113 -11.45 5.12 19.66
CA SER A 113 -10.46 4.57 18.72
C SER A 113 -10.10 5.55 17.60
N VAL A 114 -11.11 6.18 16.99
CA VAL A 114 -10.93 7.20 15.94
C VAL A 114 -10.38 8.49 16.52
N ARG A 115 -10.88 8.93 17.67
CA ARG A 115 -10.46 10.20 18.27
C ARG A 115 -8.96 10.24 18.56
N VAL A 116 -8.39 9.15 19.05
CA VAL A 116 -6.94 9.06 19.31
C VAL A 116 -6.14 9.19 18.01
N VAL A 117 -6.60 8.59 16.92
CA VAL A 117 -5.99 8.76 15.58
C VAL A 117 -6.04 10.22 15.12
N LEU A 118 -7.19 10.89 15.26
CA LEU A 118 -7.33 12.28 14.87
C LEU A 118 -6.45 13.21 15.71
N ASP A 119 -6.43 13.03 17.03
CA ASP A 119 -5.61 13.82 17.95
C ASP A 119 -4.11 13.62 17.64
N TYR A 120 -3.70 12.39 17.30
CA TYR A 120 -2.35 12.06 16.89
C TYR A 120 -1.94 12.76 15.58
N ILE A 121 -2.77 12.70 14.54
CA ILE A 121 -2.50 13.38 13.26
C ILE A 121 -2.42 14.90 13.45
N LEU A 122 -3.32 15.46 14.26
CA LEU A 122 -3.31 16.88 14.61
C LEU A 122 -2.09 17.28 15.45
N GLU A 123 -1.51 16.35 16.21
CA GLU A 123 -0.25 16.55 16.92
C GLU A 123 0.94 16.56 15.97
N LYS A 124 1.06 15.54 15.10
CA LYS A 124 2.17 15.40 14.14
C LYS A 124 2.22 16.54 13.14
N THR A 125 1.07 16.97 12.65
CA THR A 125 0.98 18.02 11.63
C THR A 125 1.24 19.43 12.19
N LYS A 126 1.43 19.64 13.50
CA LYS A 126 1.67 20.98 14.11
C LYS A 126 2.85 21.74 13.50
N VAL A 127 3.86 21.02 13.02
CA VAL A 127 5.03 21.59 12.32
C VAL A 127 4.64 22.28 11.00
N ASN A 128 3.58 21.83 10.33
CA ASN A 128 3.02 22.48 9.15
C ASN A 128 1.75 23.27 9.54
N THR A 129 1.94 24.54 9.88
CA THR A 129 0.86 25.40 10.40
C THR A 129 -0.36 25.46 9.48
N GLU A 130 -0.17 25.62 8.17
CA GLU A 130 -1.28 25.73 7.22
C GLU A 130 -2.05 24.42 7.12
N PHE A 131 -1.35 23.30 6.93
CA PHE A 131 -1.97 21.98 6.85
C PHE A 131 -2.73 21.64 8.14
N ASN A 132 -2.12 21.91 9.30
CA ASN A 132 -2.75 21.69 10.60
C ASN A 132 -4.03 22.54 10.79
N MET A 133 -4.02 23.79 10.34
CA MET A 133 -5.20 24.66 10.41
C MET A 133 -6.34 24.13 9.53
N VAL A 134 -6.03 23.61 8.34
CA VAL A 134 -7.03 23.00 7.44
C VAL A 134 -7.59 21.73 8.07
N LEU A 135 -6.75 20.81 8.56
CA LEU A 135 -7.19 19.59 9.23
C LEU A 135 -8.06 19.89 10.45
N LYS A 136 -7.70 20.86 11.29
CA LYS A 136 -8.54 21.25 12.45
C LYS A 136 -9.94 21.69 12.04
N LYS A 137 -10.08 22.39 10.92
CA LYS A 137 -11.39 22.83 10.38
C LYS A 137 -12.20 21.65 9.85
N LEU A 138 -11.56 20.74 9.12
CA LEU A 138 -12.21 19.57 8.52
C LEU A 138 -12.62 18.53 9.56
N LEU A 139 -11.76 18.25 10.54
CA LEU A 139 -11.95 17.20 11.55
C LEU A 139 -12.78 17.65 12.76
N ASN A 140 -13.03 18.96 12.93
CA ASN A 140 -13.93 19.49 13.97
C ASN A 140 -15.06 20.34 13.39
N PRO A 141 -15.90 19.76 12.52
CA PRO A 141 -16.88 20.52 11.75
C PRO A 141 -17.98 21.18 12.61
N ALA A 142 -18.27 20.61 13.78
CA ALA A 142 -19.21 21.18 14.76
C ALA A 142 -18.83 22.60 15.24
N LYS A 143 -17.57 23.01 15.05
CA LYS A 143 -17.09 24.37 15.35
C LYS A 143 -17.15 25.31 14.13
N THR A 144 -17.43 24.80 12.94
CA THR A 144 -17.28 25.53 11.67
C THR A 144 -18.62 25.90 11.04
N THR A 145 -19.63 25.03 11.11
CA THR A 145 -20.98 25.34 10.61
C THR A 145 -22.05 24.63 11.44
N LYS A 146 -23.18 25.31 11.71
CA LYS A 146 -24.37 24.69 12.33
C LYS A 146 -25.29 24.04 11.29
N ASP A 147 -25.05 24.31 10.01
CA ASP A 147 -25.80 23.73 8.90
C ASP A 147 -25.17 22.39 8.51
N LEU A 148 -25.87 21.30 8.86
CA LEU A 148 -25.44 19.92 8.62
C LEU A 148 -25.25 19.63 7.12
N ASN A 149 -25.97 20.33 6.24
CA ASN A 149 -25.91 20.11 4.79
C ASN A 149 -24.74 20.83 4.11
N LYS A 150 -23.99 21.68 4.84
CA LYS A 150 -22.79 22.38 4.35
C LYS A 150 -21.52 21.88 5.02
N GLN A 151 -21.65 20.82 5.81
CA GLN A 151 -20.55 20.26 6.54
C GLN A 151 -19.73 19.39 5.59
N LEU A 152 -18.47 19.80 5.37
CA LEU A 152 -17.53 18.99 4.61
C LEU A 152 -17.31 17.64 5.30
N ARG A 153 -17.28 16.58 4.50
CA ARG A 153 -17.14 15.21 4.96
C ARG A 153 -15.77 14.65 4.61
N VAL A 154 -15.19 13.91 5.56
CA VAL A 154 -13.84 13.38 5.44
C VAL A 154 -13.86 11.87 5.61
N GLY A 155 -13.41 11.16 4.57
CA GLY A 155 -13.10 9.73 4.64
C GLY A 155 -11.65 9.53 5.06
N LEU A 156 -11.40 8.62 6.02
CA LEU A 156 -10.06 8.13 6.32
C LEU A 156 -9.83 6.86 5.52
N ILE A 157 -8.91 6.91 4.55
CA ILE A 157 -8.50 5.74 3.78
C ILE A 157 -7.41 5.00 4.56
N ILE A 158 -7.64 3.71 4.73
CA ILE A 158 -6.66 2.74 5.23
C ILE A 158 -6.31 1.84 4.05
N SER A 159 -5.09 1.97 3.54
CA SER A 159 -4.52 1.13 2.48
C SER A 159 -3.26 0.48 3.03
N GLU A 160 -3.22 -0.84 3.11
CA GLU A 160 -2.04 -1.57 3.55
C GLU A 160 -2.00 -2.95 2.90
N ARG A 161 -0.80 -3.44 2.58
CA ARG A 161 -0.58 -4.77 2.05
C ARG A 161 0.71 -5.37 2.57
N MET A 162 0.87 -6.68 2.39
CA MET A 162 2.15 -7.33 2.61
C MET A 162 3.19 -6.80 1.61
N ILE A 163 4.45 -6.68 2.04
CA ILE A 163 5.50 -6.02 1.25
C ILE A 163 5.83 -6.72 -0.08
N ASN A 164 5.47 -8.01 -0.19
CA ASN A 164 5.65 -8.85 -1.36
C ASN A 164 4.46 -8.79 -2.33
N MET A 165 3.39 -8.07 -1.99
CA MET A 165 2.25 -7.90 -2.88
C MET A 165 2.60 -6.91 -4.00
N PRO A 166 2.36 -7.28 -5.28
CA PRO A 166 2.59 -6.41 -6.41
C PRO A 166 1.79 -5.11 -6.29
N VAL A 167 2.29 -4.01 -6.84
CA VAL A 167 1.57 -2.72 -6.81
C VAL A 167 0.42 -2.71 -7.83
N GLU A 168 0.52 -3.53 -8.86
CA GLU A 168 -0.42 -3.67 -9.97
C GLU A 168 -1.84 -4.12 -9.54
N VAL A 169 -1.97 -4.66 -8.32
CA VAL A 169 -3.29 -5.00 -7.73
C VAL A 169 -3.98 -3.79 -7.11
N VAL A 170 -3.26 -2.70 -6.82
CA VAL A 170 -3.77 -1.53 -6.11
C VAL A 170 -4.72 -0.68 -6.97
N PRO A 171 -4.44 -0.38 -8.26
CA PRO A 171 -5.36 0.41 -9.08
C PRO A 171 -6.78 -0.20 -9.17
N PRO A 172 -6.95 -1.53 -9.40
CA PRO A 172 -8.25 -2.17 -9.31
C PRO A 172 -8.93 -1.98 -7.95
N MET A 173 -8.20 -2.09 -6.83
CA MET A 173 -8.77 -1.85 -5.49
C MET A 173 -9.35 -0.43 -5.36
N TYR A 174 -8.60 0.60 -5.78
CA TYR A 174 -9.11 1.98 -5.72
C TYR A 174 -10.29 2.20 -6.66
N LYS A 175 -10.30 1.57 -7.84
CA LYS A 175 -11.43 1.63 -8.75
C LYS A 175 -12.69 1.03 -8.13
N MET A 176 -12.60 -0.17 -7.55
CA MET A 176 -13.71 -0.80 -6.84
C MET A 176 -14.19 0.04 -5.66
N LEU A 177 -13.27 0.60 -4.87
CA LEU A 177 -13.61 1.53 -3.79
C LEU A 177 -14.44 2.72 -4.29
N PHE A 178 -14.07 3.33 -5.42
CA PHE A 178 -14.85 4.42 -6.00
C PHE A 178 -16.22 3.99 -6.48
N GLU A 179 -16.31 2.85 -7.17
CA GLU A 179 -17.60 2.33 -7.65
C GLU A 179 -18.53 1.98 -6.49
N GLU A 180 -18.02 1.40 -5.40
CA GLU A 180 -18.77 1.13 -4.17
C GLU A 180 -19.23 2.42 -3.50
N MET A 181 -18.35 3.41 -3.40
CA MET A 181 -18.72 4.71 -2.87
C MET A 181 -19.81 5.39 -3.70
N GLU A 182 -19.68 5.44 -5.03
CA GLU A 182 -20.69 6.03 -5.92
C GLU A 182 -22.04 5.30 -5.79
N LYS A 183 -22.05 3.97 -5.70
CA LYS A 183 -23.28 3.18 -5.44
C LYS A 183 -23.91 3.50 -4.08
N ALA A 184 -23.09 3.66 -3.05
CA ALA A 184 -23.56 4.03 -1.72
C ALA A 184 -24.11 5.47 -1.68
N GLU A 185 -23.48 6.42 -2.39
CA GLU A 185 -24.00 7.79 -2.58
C GLU A 185 -25.39 7.77 -3.25
N ASP A 186 -25.56 6.99 -4.33
CA ASP A 186 -26.84 6.85 -5.05
C ASP A 186 -27.95 6.24 -4.18
N ALA A 187 -27.59 5.35 -3.25
CA ALA A 187 -28.50 4.78 -2.26
C ALA A 187 -28.86 5.75 -1.12
N HIS A 188 -28.37 7.00 -1.15
CA HIS A 188 -28.40 7.95 -0.04
C HIS A 188 -27.75 7.42 1.24
N GLU A 189 -26.83 6.46 1.10
CA GLU A 189 -25.98 6.01 2.17
C GLU A 189 -24.86 7.02 2.40
N LYS A 190 -24.35 7.05 3.62
CA LYS A 190 -23.52 8.14 4.14
C LYS A 190 -22.07 8.07 3.63
N TYR A 191 -21.84 7.91 2.34
CA TYR A 191 -20.49 7.81 1.75
C TYR A 191 -20.10 8.97 0.81
N GLU A 192 -20.84 10.08 0.87
CA GLU A 192 -20.43 11.33 0.20
C GLU A 192 -19.26 12.00 0.95
N PHE A 193 -18.03 11.88 0.43
CA PHE A 193 -16.84 12.54 1.01
C PHE A 193 -16.31 13.65 0.09
N ASP A 194 -16.00 14.81 0.68
CA ASP A 194 -15.36 15.93 -0.02
C ASP A 194 -13.83 15.80 0.00
N TYR A 195 -13.30 15.25 1.10
CA TYR A 195 -11.88 15.08 1.35
C TYR A 195 -11.57 13.66 1.81
N PHE A 196 -10.36 13.22 1.47
CA PHE A 196 -9.82 11.95 1.90
C PHE A 196 -8.51 12.18 2.63
N LEU A 197 -8.44 11.67 3.85
CA LEU A 197 -7.21 11.61 4.63
C LEU A 197 -6.61 10.22 4.40
N VAL A 198 -5.40 10.15 3.87
CA VAL A 198 -4.65 8.91 3.71
C VAL A 198 -3.51 8.93 4.72
N ILE A 199 -3.41 7.86 5.49
CA ILE A 199 -2.26 7.61 6.34
C ILE A 199 -1.48 6.51 5.65
N SER A 200 -0.18 6.73 5.47
CA SER A 200 0.73 5.73 4.90
C SER A 200 2.11 5.84 5.56
N LYS A 201 3.08 5.14 5.00
CA LYS A 201 4.46 5.07 5.49
C LYS A 201 5.42 5.25 4.35
N ILE A 202 6.49 5.96 4.67
CA ILE A 202 7.69 6.03 3.87
C ILE A 202 8.88 5.67 4.76
N TYR A 203 10.04 5.51 4.18
CA TYR A 203 11.27 5.34 4.95
C TYR A 203 12.34 6.29 4.44
N LYS A 204 13.14 6.79 5.38
CA LYS A 204 14.36 7.51 5.07
C LYS A 204 15.51 6.52 4.95
N LEU A 205 16.31 6.65 3.90
CA LEU A 205 17.55 5.90 3.73
C LEU A 205 18.64 6.48 4.64
N VAL A 206 19.18 5.64 5.52
CA VAL A 206 20.22 6.00 6.48
C VAL A 206 21.50 5.28 6.12
N HIS A 207 22.44 5.99 5.52
CA HIS A 207 23.77 5.44 5.23
C HIS A 207 24.50 5.05 6.53
N ALA A 208 25.18 3.90 6.50
CA ALA A 208 26.02 3.47 7.60
C ALA A 208 27.09 4.52 7.93
N ASN A 209 27.08 5.04 9.17
CA ASN A 209 28.24 5.71 9.71
C ASN A 209 29.25 4.62 10.10
N ILE A 210 30.03 4.14 9.14
CA ILE A 210 31.22 3.35 9.45
C ILE A 210 32.22 4.32 10.09
N SER A 211 32.09 4.57 11.39
CA SER A 211 33.21 5.01 12.21
C SER A 211 34.17 3.82 12.29
N THR A 212 35.17 3.80 11.40
CA THR A 212 36.37 3.00 11.59
C THR A 212 37.06 3.49 12.87
N ASP A 213 36.70 2.92 14.01
CA ASP A 213 37.44 3.04 15.28
C ASP A 213 38.70 2.16 15.23
N GLU A 214 39.57 2.37 14.24
CA GLU A 214 40.91 1.77 14.18
C GLU A 214 41.95 2.73 13.57
N ASP A 215 41.96 4.02 13.91
CA ASP A 215 43.20 4.83 13.80
C ASP A 215 43.12 6.15 14.60
N GLU A 216 43.11 6.05 15.92
CA GLU A 216 43.62 7.13 16.76
C GLU A 216 45.15 7.19 16.61
N GLN A 217 45.67 7.91 15.60
CA GLN A 217 46.85 8.78 15.73
C GLN A 217 47.22 9.52 14.43
N LYS A 218 47.31 10.85 14.56
CA LYS A 218 47.94 11.84 13.65
C LYS A 218 47.04 12.40 12.53
N SER A 219 46.35 13.50 12.82
CA SER A 219 46.77 14.82 12.33
C SER A 219 45.79 15.93 12.72
N LYS A 220 46.19 16.75 13.70
CA LYS A 220 45.63 18.09 13.92
C LYS A 220 45.95 18.98 12.72
N LYS A 221 45.04 19.09 11.73
CA LYS A 221 44.83 20.28 10.85
C LYS A 221 43.85 19.96 9.71
N LYS A 222 42.55 20.10 9.98
CA LYS A 222 41.59 20.80 9.09
C LYS A 222 40.23 20.87 9.78
N LYS A 223 40.02 22.00 10.45
CA LYS A 223 38.69 22.50 10.78
C LYS A 223 38.15 23.10 9.46
N VAL A 224 37.58 22.26 8.61
CA VAL A 224 36.91 22.67 7.36
C VAL A 224 35.60 21.90 7.29
N SER A 225 34.53 22.63 7.63
CA SER A 225 33.16 22.45 7.14
C SER A 225 32.71 21.03 6.78
N MET A 226 32.16 20.28 7.75
CA MET A 226 31.03 19.41 7.44
C MET A 226 29.76 20.24 7.61
N LYS A 227 29.47 20.99 6.55
CA LYS A 227 28.21 21.68 6.36
C LYS A 227 27.80 21.42 4.91
N ASP A 228 27.67 20.14 4.58
CA ASP A 228 27.00 19.71 3.35
C ASP A 228 25.83 18.83 3.78
N GLY A 229 24.63 19.34 3.52
CA GLY A 229 23.40 18.60 3.68
C GLY A 229 23.45 17.40 2.76
N LYS A 230 23.51 16.20 3.32
CA LYS A 230 22.99 15.04 2.61
C LYS A 230 21.50 15.31 2.45
N GLU A 231 21.03 15.47 1.22
CA GLU A 231 19.59 15.47 0.95
C GLU A 231 19.02 14.21 1.60
N GLU A 232 17.99 14.39 2.42
CA GLU A 232 17.33 13.26 3.05
C GLU A 232 16.60 12.50 1.95
N GLU A 233 17.15 11.34 1.57
CA GLU A 233 16.54 10.48 0.55
C GLU A 233 15.43 9.66 1.22
N PHE A 234 14.20 9.88 0.76
CA PHE A 234 13.02 9.13 1.16
C PHE A 234 12.57 8.23 0.03
N ASP A 235 12.05 7.08 0.40
CA ASP A 235 11.49 6.10 -0.53
C ASP A 235 10.22 5.47 0.08
N TYR A 236 9.44 4.78 -0.75
CA TYR A 236 8.06 4.42 -0.45
C TYR A 236 7.93 2.93 -0.15
N PHE A 237 7.14 2.58 0.88
CA PHE A 237 6.67 1.20 1.04
C PHE A 237 5.55 0.88 0.04
N HIS A 238 4.74 1.89 -0.27
CA HIS A 238 3.58 1.80 -1.13
C HIS A 238 3.77 2.73 -2.33
N PHE A 239 4.11 2.18 -3.50
CA PHE A 239 4.42 2.99 -4.67
C PHE A 239 3.22 3.80 -5.20
N GLU A 240 1.99 3.41 -4.88
CA GLU A 240 0.80 4.21 -5.18
C GLU A 240 0.80 5.57 -4.48
N ASP A 241 1.50 5.71 -3.34
CA ASP A 241 1.61 6.97 -2.62
C ASP A 241 2.29 8.05 -3.47
N VAL A 242 3.18 7.68 -4.41
CA VAL A 242 3.79 8.64 -5.33
C VAL A 242 2.71 9.37 -6.14
N VAL A 243 1.69 8.64 -6.59
CA VAL A 243 0.57 9.20 -7.36
C VAL A 243 -0.38 9.97 -6.44
N LEU A 244 -0.64 9.45 -5.24
CA LEU A 244 -1.50 10.12 -4.26
C LEU A 244 -0.88 11.44 -3.79
N GLU A 245 0.42 11.49 -3.49
CA GLU A 245 1.14 12.69 -3.06
C GLU A 245 1.12 13.76 -4.15
N LYS A 246 1.33 13.37 -5.41
CA LYS A 246 1.27 14.29 -6.57
C LYS A 246 -0.09 14.96 -6.74
N ASN A 247 -1.18 14.27 -6.39
CA ASN A 247 -2.54 14.79 -6.49
C ASN A 247 -3.10 15.27 -5.13
N ALA A 248 -2.30 15.24 -4.07
CA ALA A 248 -2.70 15.69 -2.74
C ALA A 248 -2.73 17.21 -2.66
N ARG A 249 -3.72 17.73 -1.94
CA ARG A 249 -3.80 19.16 -1.63
C ARG A 249 -2.75 19.55 -0.59
N TYR A 250 -2.54 18.67 0.38
CA TYR A 250 -1.48 18.77 1.37
C TYR A 250 -0.92 17.38 1.63
N HIS A 251 0.39 17.28 1.78
CA HIS A 251 1.05 16.07 2.25
C HIS A 251 2.15 16.47 3.23
N GLY A 252 2.56 15.53 4.08
CA GLY A 252 3.60 15.77 5.07
C GLY A 252 4.13 14.48 5.65
N GLN A 253 5.41 14.52 6.01
CA GLN A 253 6.18 13.38 6.48
C GLN A 253 6.64 13.66 7.91
N TYR A 254 6.43 12.73 8.82
CA TYR A 254 6.60 12.94 10.24
C TYR A 254 7.33 11.75 10.89
N GLU A 255 8.22 12.01 11.85
CA GLU A 255 8.76 10.91 12.65
C GLU A 255 7.72 10.36 13.63
N TYR A 256 7.79 9.04 13.87
CA TYR A 256 7.07 8.40 14.97
C TYR A 256 7.51 8.98 16.32
N THR A 257 6.61 8.93 17.29
CA THR A 257 6.85 9.49 18.63
C THR A 257 7.77 8.58 19.41
N GLU A 258 7.46 7.29 19.37
CA GLU A 258 8.30 6.25 19.93
C GLU A 258 9.32 5.77 18.89
N LYS A 259 10.47 5.29 19.36
CA LYS A 259 11.50 4.63 18.54
C LYS A 259 11.87 3.32 19.22
N HIS A 260 11.23 2.23 18.80
CA HIS A 260 11.32 0.94 19.51
C HIS A 260 12.55 0.12 19.08
N GLN A 261 13.13 0.42 17.91
CA GLN A 261 14.33 -0.21 17.41
C GLN A 261 15.28 0.84 16.84
N GLU A 262 16.58 0.62 17.01
CA GLU A 262 17.59 1.44 16.35
C GLU A 262 17.54 1.21 14.83
N THR A 263 17.71 2.28 14.06
CA THR A 263 17.65 2.29 12.59
C THR A 263 18.68 1.36 11.95
N ASP A 264 19.82 1.12 12.63
CA ASP A 264 20.85 0.20 12.18
C ASP A 264 20.40 -1.28 12.31
N SER A 265 19.61 -1.60 13.34
CA SER A 265 19.07 -2.94 13.56
C SER A 265 18.02 -3.36 12.52
N ARG A 266 17.51 -2.40 11.73
CA ARG A 266 16.56 -2.64 10.63
C ARG A 266 17.22 -2.84 9.27
N ARG A 267 18.55 -2.95 9.21
CA ARG A 267 19.26 -3.34 7.98
C ARG A 267 18.90 -4.77 7.62
N VAL A 268 18.15 -4.92 6.54
CA VAL A 268 17.79 -6.22 5.97
C VAL A 268 18.43 -6.30 4.59
N PHE A 269 19.66 -6.82 4.55
CA PHE A 269 20.46 -7.13 3.35
C PHE A 269 20.96 -5.95 2.48
N THR A 270 20.74 -4.69 2.85
CA THR A 270 21.24 -3.50 2.14
C THR A 270 22.33 -2.75 2.92
N GLU A 271 23.17 -1.96 2.24
CA GLU A 271 24.22 -1.14 2.88
C GLU A 271 23.66 0.04 3.71
N TYR A 272 22.35 0.26 3.67
CA TYR A 272 21.65 1.39 4.29
C TYR A 272 20.63 0.90 5.31
N GLY A 273 20.55 1.56 6.46
CA GLY A 273 19.45 1.39 7.40
C GLY A 273 18.19 2.10 6.90
N ILE A 274 17.03 1.64 7.35
CA ILE A 274 15.75 2.28 7.08
C ILE A 274 15.20 2.93 8.35
N ASP A 275 14.78 4.18 8.25
CA ASP A 275 14.08 4.90 9.32
C ASP A 275 12.63 5.17 8.89
N PRO A 276 11.66 4.36 9.34
CA PRO A 276 10.26 4.53 8.99
C PRO A 276 9.70 5.88 9.45
N ARG A 277 8.93 6.52 8.58
CA ARG A 277 8.22 7.77 8.83
C ARG A 277 6.75 7.63 8.47
N LEU A 278 5.93 8.36 9.21
CA LEU A 278 4.52 8.53 8.93
C LEU A 278 4.33 9.49 7.76
N SER A 279 3.65 9.08 6.70
CA SER A 279 3.15 9.97 5.65
C SER A 279 1.67 10.25 5.88
N VAL A 280 1.27 11.52 5.81
CA VAL A 280 -0.13 11.95 5.91
C VAL A 280 -0.46 12.80 4.71
N LEU A 281 -1.46 12.36 3.95
CA LEU A 281 -1.93 13.00 2.73
C LEU A 281 -3.38 13.43 2.88
N LEU A 282 -3.71 14.62 2.38
CA LEU A 282 -5.07 15.13 2.28
C LEU A 282 -5.40 15.39 0.81
N LEU A 283 -6.29 14.55 0.26
CA LEU A 283 -6.79 14.67 -1.10
C LEU A 283 -8.21 15.27 -1.09
N THR A 284 -8.55 15.94 -2.18
CA THR A 284 -9.96 16.26 -2.51
C THR A 284 -10.57 15.08 -3.26
N LYS A 285 -11.91 15.01 -3.38
CA LYS A 285 -12.59 14.01 -4.22
C LYS A 285 -12.05 13.99 -5.65
N ASP A 286 -11.86 15.15 -6.26
CA ASP A 286 -11.28 15.26 -7.60
C ASP A 286 -9.82 14.79 -7.66
N GLY A 287 -9.03 15.13 -6.64
CA GLY A 287 -7.62 14.69 -6.53
C GLY A 287 -7.50 13.17 -6.48
N LEU A 288 -8.31 12.52 -5.64
CA LEU A 288 -8.32 11.07 -5.54
C LEU A 288 -8.86 10.41 -6.83
N LYS A 289 -9.91 10.98 -7.45
CA LYS A 289 -10.49 10.48 -8.71
C LYS A 289 -9.50 10.54 -9.87
N LYS A 290 -8.63 11.56 -9.87
CA LYS A 290 -7.54 11.71 -10.85
C LYS A 290 -6.38 10.74 -10.59
N SER A 291 -6.14 10.34 -9.34
CA SER A 291 -5.08 9.39 -9.01
C SER A 291 -5.32 7.99 -9.55
N VAL A 292 -6.57 7.51 -9.64
CA VAL A 292 -6.87 6.15 -10.13
C VAL A 292 -6.38 5.88 -11.56
N PRO A 293 -6.74 6.68 -12.58
CA PRO A 293 -6.24 6.45 -13.93
C PRO A 293 -4.72 6.68 -14.04
N GLU A 294 -4.14 7.60 -13.24
CA GLU A 294 -2.68 7.77 -13.19
C GLU A 294 -1.97 6.55 -12.58
N MET A 295 -2.59 5.91 -11.57
CA MET A 295 -2.11 4.63 -11.01
C MET A 295 -2.22 3.49 -12.03
N GLU A 296 -3.32 3.40 -12.78
CA GLU A 296 -3.48 2.38 -13.85
C GLU A 296 -2.46 2.55 -14.98
N GLU A 297 -2.10 3.79 -15.33
CA GLU A 297 -1.06 4.07 -16.35
C GLU A 297 0.35 3.70 -15.84
N GLN A 298 0.64 4.01 -14.58
CA GLN A 298 1.96 3.76 -13.99
C GLN A 298 2.17 2.31 -13.57
N PHE A 299 1.10 1.63 -13.15
CA PHE A 299 1.09 0.26 -12.62
C PHE A 299 -0.04 -0.53 -13.31
N PRO A 300 0.07 -0.83 -14.61
CA PRO A 300 -0.98 -1.53 -15.33
C PRO A 300 -1.21 -2.93 -14.73
N PRO A 301 -2.47 -3.36 -14.53
CA PRO A 301 -2.78 -4.70 -14.07
C PRO A 301 -2.29 -5.76 -15.07
N PHE A 302 -1.93 -6.94 -14.55
CA PHE A 302 -1.43 -8.08 -15.33
C PHE A 302 -2.47 -8.64 -16.31
#